data_AF-A0A6N8GND6-F1
#
_entry.id   AF-A0A6N8GND6-F1
#
_cell.length_a   1.000
_cell.length_b   1.000
_cell.length_c   1.000
_cell.angle_alpha   90.00
_cell.angle_beta   90.00
_cell.angle_gamma   90.00
#
_symmetry.space_group_name_H-M   'P 1'
#
loop_
_entity.id
_entity.type
_entity.pdbx_description
1 polymer ?
#
loop_
_entity_poly.entity_id
_entity_poly.type
_entity_poly.pdbx_seq_one_letter_code
_entity_poly.pdbx_strand_id
1 'polypeptide(L)' 'MDEPRPTALALPGDALTPGRMVEIWDEEVFCYHARVEEYIGHLSVVWVRETGLGHRRLVLAQQCRRP' A
#
# COMPACT_ATOMS: atom_id res chain seq x y z
N MET A 1 6.49 8.03 -29.67
CA MET A 1 6.46 6.74 -28.96
C MET A 1 6.30 7.07 -27.50
N ASP A 2 5.07 7.03 -26.99
CA ASP A 2 4.82 7.10 -25.55
C ASP A 2 5.16 5.74 -24.97
N GLU A 3 6.27 5.68 -24.24
CA GLU A 3 6.63 4.52 -23.44
C GLU A 3 5.56 4.35 -22.35
N PRO A 4 4.92 3.19 -22.21
CA PRO A 4 3.98 2.98 -21.10
C PRO A 4 4.78 3.05 -19.81
N ARG A 5 4.52 4.09 -19.00
CA ARG A 5 5.05 4.19 -17.63
C ARG A 5 4.75 2.88 -16.90
N PRO A 6 5.67 2.33 -16.09
CA PRO A 6 5.43 1.11 -15.36
C PRO A 6 4.19 1.33 -14.49
N THR A 7 3.07 0.73 -14.89
CA THR A 7 1.87 0.68 -14.07
C THR A 7 2.32 0.00 -12.81
N ALA A 8 2.42 0.75 -11.71
CA ALA A 8 2.69 0.21 -10.38
C ALA A 8 1.81 -1.03 -10.25
N LEU A 9 2.43 -2.21 -10.29
CA LEU A 9 1.74 -3.49 -10.40
C LEU A 9 0.70 -3.48 -9.29
N ALA A 10 -0.58 -3.36 -9.68
CA ALA A 10 -1.68 -3.38 -8.75
C ALA A 10 -1.43 -4.59 -7.87
N LEU A 11 -1.20 -4.35 -6.57
CA LEU A 11 -0.95 -5.44 -5.66
C LEU A 11 -2.07 -6.46 -5.89
N PRO A 12 -1.74 -7.75 -6.12
CA PRO A 12 -2.78 -8.76 -6.24
C PRO A 12 -3.69 -8.62 -5.02
N GLY A 13 -5.01 -8.74 -5.22
CA GLY A 13 -6.00 -8.38 -4.19
C GLY A 13 -5.83 -9.12 -2.86
N ASP A 14 -5.01 -10.18 -2.83
CA ASP A 14 -4.59 -10.92 -1.65
C ASP A 14 -3.64 -10.15 -0.71
N ALA A 15 -2.84 -9.21 -1.24
CA ALA A 15 -1.83 -8.48 -0.48
C ALA A 15 -2.41 -7.38 0.42
N LEU A 16 -3.59 -6.83 0.07
CA LEU A 16 -4.28 -5.78 0.83
C LEU A 16 -5.36 -6.33 1.78
N THR A 17 -5.17 -7.55 2.28
CA THR A 17 -6.08 -8.17 3.24
C THR A 17 -5.80 -7.67 4.67
N PRO A 18 -6.83 -7.35 5.48
CA PRO A 18 -6.64 -7.02 6.90
C PRO A 18 -5.73 -8.01 7.63
N GLY A 19 -4.78 -7.48 8.40
CA GLY A 19 -3.77 -8.25 9.11
C GLY A 19 -2.47 -8.48 8.35
N ARG A 20 -2.43 -8.27 7.03
CA ARG A 20 -1.20 -8.41 6.25
C ARG A 20 -0.23 -7.27 6.49
N MET A 21 1.06 -7.59 6.37
CA MET A 21 2.13 -6.60 6.37
C MET A 21 2.37 -6.12 4.94
N VAL A 22 2.55 -4.81 4.80
CA VAL A 22 2.90 -4.14 3.55
C VAL A 22 3.99 -3.12 3.81
N GLU A 23 4.75 -2.81 2.77
CA GLU A 23 5.63 -1.65 2.73
C GLU A 23 4.87 -0.47 2.13
N ILE A 24 5.05 0.72 2.70
CA ILE A 24 4.52 1.95 2.15
C ILE A 24 5.64 2.70 1.43
N TRP A 25 5.39 3.01 0.16
CA TRP A 25 6.30 3.69 -0.75
C TRP A 25 5.67 4.97 -1.30
N ASP A 26 6.48 6.01 -1.47
CA ASP A 26 6.11 7.26 -2.12
C ASP A 26 7.10 7.58 -3.23
N GLU A 27 6.63 7.69 -4.47
CA GLU A 27 7.47 7.98 -5.65
C GLU A 27 8.80 7.19 -5.72
N GLU A 28 8.75 5.87 -5.46
CA GLU A 28 9.92 4.96 -5.40
C GLU A 28 10.80 5.07 -4.13
N VAL A 29 10.39 5.85 -3.14
CA VAL A 29 11.07 5.92 -1.84
C VAL A 29 10.32 5.08 -0.83
N PHE A 30 11.01 4.11 -0.21
CA PHE A 30 10.48 3.38 0.93
C PHE A 30 10.30 4.34 2.12
N CYS A 31 9.10 4.35 2.72
CA CYS A 31 8.80 5.19 3.87
C CYS A 31 8.80 4.38 5.16
N TYR A 32 7.97 3.34 5.26
CA TYR A 32 7.78 2.55 6.47
C TYR A 32 7.02 1.24 6.20
N HIS A 33 7.11 0.30 7.14
CA HIS A 33 6.26 -0.89 7.16
C HIS A 33 4.94 -0.60 7.87
N ALA A 34 3.86 -1.22 7.42
CA ALA A 34 2.55 -1.08 8.04
C ALA A 34 1.73 -2.37 7.95
N ARG A 35 0.81 -2.54 8.92
CA ARG A 35 -0.19 -3.61 8.90
C ARG A 35 -1.49 -3.09 8.31
N VAL A 36 -2.06 -3.82 7.36
CA VAL A 36 -3.37 -3.50 6.79
C VAL A 36 -4.45 -3.67 7.85
N GLU A 37 -5.30 -2.66 8.04
CA GLU A 37 -6.49 -2.74 8.88
C GLU A 37 -7.75 -2.93 8.03
N GLU A 38 -7.86 -2.23 6.90
CA GLU A 38 -9.03 -2.27 6.02
C GLU A 38 -8.64 -1.86 4.60
N TYR A 39 -9.22 -2.52 3.60
CA TYR A 39 -9.07 -2.14 2.19
C TYR A 39 -10.44 -1.78 1.59
N ILE A 40 -10.54 -0.57 1.06
CA ILE A 40 -11.75 -0.07 0.42
C ILE A 40 -11.53 -0.09 -1.10
N GLY A 41 -11.80 -1.26 -1.70
CA GLY A 41 -11.39 -1.54 -3.08
C GLY A 41 -11.94 -0.59 -4.14
N HIS A 42 -13.18 -0.12 -3.99
CA HIS A 42 -13.79 0.82 -4.95
C HIS A 42 -13.18 2.22 -4.92
N LEU A 43 -12.42 2.57 -3.86
CA LEU A 43 -11.71 3.84 -3.73
C LEU A 43 -10.20 3.69 -3.92
N SER A 44 -9.69 2.46 -4.08
CA SER A 44 -8.25 2.17 -4.13
C SER A 44 -7.48 2.76 -2.94
N VAL A 45 -8.08 2.76 -1.74
CA VAL A 45 -7.44 3.23 -0.50
C VAL A 45 -7.39 2.13 0.55
N VAL A 46 -6.37 2.21 1.40
CA VAL A 46 -6.08 1.24 2.45
C VAL A 46 -5.89 1.98 3.76
N TRP A 47 -6.61 1.57 4.80
CA TRP A 47 -6.25 1.92 6.17
C TRP A 47 -5.14 1.01 6.64
N VAL A 48 -4.04 1.60 7.07
CA VAL A 48 -2.88 0.88 7.58
C VAL A 48 -2.48 1.39 8.96
N ARG A 49 -1.82 0.54 9.73
CA ARG A 49 -1.18 0.90 11.00
C ARG A 49 0.33 0.76 10.87
N GLU A 50 1.03 1.88 11.00
CA GLU A 50 2.49 1.95 10.95
C GLU A 50 3.12 1.08 12.05
N THR A 51 4.11 0.26 11.69
CA THR A 51 4.87 -0.52 12.68
C THR A 51 5.83 0.38 13.43
N GLY A 52 5.90 0.26 14.75
CA GLY A 52 6.75 1.08 15.61
C GLY A 52 5.98 2.20 16.27
N LEU A 53 5.43 3.14 15.49
CA LEU A 53 4.66 4.28 16.04
C LEU A 53 3.19 3.93 16.31
N GLY A 54 2.64 2.92 15.63
CA GLY A 54 1.24 2.52 15.79
C GLY A 54 0.23 3.52 15.23
N HIS A 55 0.67 4.53 14.48
CA HIS A 55 -0.21 5.51 13.85
C HIS A 55 -1.09 4.86 12.77
N ARG A 56 -2.38 5.21 12.78
CA ARG A 56 -3.32 4.80 11.74
C ARG A 56 -3.29 5.83 10.61
N ARG A 57 -3.10 5.38 9.38
CA ARG A 57 -3.00 6.24 8.19
C ARG A 57 -3.85 5.69 7.04
N LEU A 58 -4.36 6.61 6.22
CA LEU A 58 -4.99 6.30 4.96
C LEU A 58 -3.96 6.49 3.84
N VAL A 59 -3.77 5.46 3.03
CA VAL A 59 -2.83 5.46 1.90
C VAL A 59 -3.52 4.97 0.64
N LEU A 60 -2.97 5.29 -0.53
CA LEU A 60 -3.43 4.72 -1.79
C LEU A 60 -2.92 3.27 -1.92
N ALA A 61 -3.73 2.39 -2.48
CA ALA A 61 -3.36 0.99 -2.72
C ALA A 61 -2.07 0.85 -3.56
N GLN A 62 -1.82 1.80 -4.48
CA GLN A 62 -0.61 1.84 -5.32
C GLN A 62 0.68 2.15 -4.53
N GLN A 63 0.55 2.74 -3.33
CA GLN A 63 1.68 3.03 -2.45
C GLN A 63 2.08 1.79 -1.63
N CYS A 64 1.21 0.78 -1.57
CA CYS A 64 1.50 -0.46 -0.87
C CYS A 64 2.31 -1.39 -1.78
N ARG A 65 3.38 -1.99 -1.24
CA ARG A 65 4.13 -3.09 -1.86
C ARG A 65 4.19 -4.29 -0.91
N ARG A 66 4.49 -5.47 -1.44
CA ARG A 66 4.83 -6.62 -0.60
C ARG A 66 6.21 -6.36 0.03
N PRO A 67 6.41 -6.69 1.32
CA PRO A 67 7.74 -6.70 1.92
C PRO A 67 8.65 -7.77 1.31
#